data_AF-A0A924VSM3-F1
#
_entry.id   AF-A0A924VSM3-F1
#
_cell.length_a   1.000
_cell.length_b   1.000
_cell.length_c   1.000
_cell.angle_alpha   90.00
_cell.angle_beta   90.00
_cell.angle_gamma   90.00
#
_symmetry.space_group_name_H-M   'P 1'
#
loop_
_entity.id
_entity.type
_entity.pdbx_description
1 polymer ?
#
loop_
_entity_poly.entity_id
_entity_poly.type
_entity_poly.pdbx_seq_one_letter_code
_entity_poly.pdbx_strand_id
1 'polypeptide(L)'
;MHIRYTPRVFRYKKKYLKSDIIAALVVTAIAIPESLGFAAIVGLPPVTGLYSALLAPIVFAVFSSTKRLIVGADSATAALIASGTVLVAQAGSAHYASAVGVLALLSAGFLFLM
;
A
#
# COMPACT_ATOMS: atom_id res chain seq x y z
N MET A 1 21.00 20.18 -6.02
CA MET A 1 20.37 18.85 -6.24
C MET A 1 19.34 19.01 -7.36
N HIS A 2 19.68 18.62 -8.60
CA HIS A 2 18.91 18.95 -9.81
C HIS A 2 17.74 17.97 -10.02
N ILE A 3 16.53 18.36 -9.65
CA ILE A 3 15.32 17.55 -9.82
C ILE A 3 14.76 17.80 -11.22
N ARG A 4 15.09 16.94 -12.18
CA ARG A 4 14.52 16.97 -13.54
C ARG A 4 13.08 16.44 -13.52
N TYR A 5 12.13 17.36 -13.40
CA TYR A 5 10.72 17.15 -13.76
C TYR A 5 10.61 17.03 -15.29
N THR A 6 10.68 15.82 -15.83
CA THR A 6 10.24 15.54 -17.21
C THR A 6 9.08 14.54 -17.16
N PRO A 7 7.99 14.76 -17.93
CA PRO A 7 6.84 13.88 -17.93
C PRO A 7 7.25 12.51 -18.49
N ARG A 8 7.42 11.54 -17.59
CA ARG A 8 8.12 10.28 -17.85
C ARG A 8 7.32 9.25 -18.63
N VAL A 9 6.00 9.43 -18.73
CA VAL A 9 5.09 8.58 -19.52
C VAL A 9 5.50 8.60 -21.01
N PHE A 10 6.02 9.73 -21.50
CA PHE A 10 6.46 9.91 -22.88
C PHE A 10 7.83 9.28 -23.23
N ARG A 11 8.62 8.79 -22.24
CA ARG A 11 9.93 8.13 -22.47
C ARG A 11 9.95 6.67 -22.03
N TYR A 12 8.80 5.99 -22.04
CA TYR A 12 8.76 4.53 -21.84
C TYR A 12 9.30 3.83 -23.08
N LYS A 13 10.36 3.03 -22.93
CA LYS A 13 10.93 2.26 -24.06
C LYS A 13 10.27 0.89 -24.09
N LYS A 14 9.70 0.51 -25.24
CA LYS A 14 9.08 -0.82 -25.45
C LYS A 14 10.00 -2.00 -25.08
N LYS A 15 11.32 -1.82 -25.10
CA LYS A 15 12.31 -2.82 -24.66
C LYS A 15 12.19 -3.22 -23.19
N TYR A 16 11.63 -2.36 -22.33
CA TYR A 16 11.44 -2.65 -20.91
C TYR A 16 10.17 -3.46 -20.63
N LEU A 17 9.21 -3.48 -21.57
CA LEU A 17 7.90 -4.10 -21.38
C LEU A 17 7.99 -5.57 -20.96
N LYS A 18 8.85 -6.36 -21.60
CA LYS A 18 9.03 -7.78 -21.25
C LYS A 18 9.57 -7.96 -19.83
N SER A 19 10.57 -7.16 -19.46
CA SER A 19 11.18 -7.21 -18.13
C SER A 19 10.21 -6.74 -17.05
N ASP A 20 9.45 -5.67 -17.33
CA ASP A 20 8.49 -5.10 -16.39
C ASP A 20 7.29 -6.03 -16.17
N ILE A 21 6.81 -6.74 -17.19
CA ILE A 21 5.75 -7.75 -17.05
C ILE A 21 6.19 -8.89 -16.13
N ILE A 22 7.40 -9.42 -16.33
CA ILE A 22 7.94 -10.50 -15.48
C ILE A 22 8.09 -10.00 -14.05
N ALA A 23 8.64 -8.80 -13.86
CA ALA A 23 8.78 -8.19 -12.54
C ALA A 23 7.42 -7.98 -11.86
N ALA A 24 6.42 -7.46 -12.59
CA ALA A 24 5.08 -7.26 -12.08
C ALA A 24 4.42 -8.58 -11.66
N LEU A 25 4.60 -9.65 -12.44
CA LEU A 25 4.07 -10.97 -12.11
C LEU A 25 4.69 -11.51 -10.81
N VAL A 26 6.01 -11.42 -10.67
CA VAL A 26 6.72 -11.87 -9.46
C VAL A 26 6.31 -11.06 -8.24
N VAL A 27 6.30 -9.72 -8.36
CA VAL A 27 5.90 -8.83 -7.25
C VAL A 27 4.45 -9.09 -6.84
N THR A 28 3.54 -9.25 -7.81
CA THR A 28 2.13 -9.52 -7.51
C THR A 28 1.94 -10.89 -6.84
N ALA A 29 2.66 -11.91 -7.30
CA ALA A 29 2.59 -13.25 -6.71
C ALA A 29 3.04 -13.28 -5.23
N ILE A 30 3.94 -12.38 -4.83
CA ILE A 30 4.40 -12.23 -3.44
C ILE A 30 3.47 -11.30 -2.65
N ALA A 31 3.07 -10.17 -3.24
CA ALA A 31 2.30 -9.13 -2.56
C ALA A 31 0.88 -9.58 -2.18
N ILE A 32 0.24 -10.45 -2.96
CA ILE A 32 -1.09 -10.98 -2.65
C ILE A 32 -1.11 -11.76 -1.33
N PRO A 33 -0.35 -12.86 -1.15
CA PRO A 33 -0.36 -13.60 0.12
C PRO A 33 0.17 -12.76 1.28
N GLU A 34 1.16 -11.91 1.05
CA GLU A 34 1.70 -10.99 2.05
C GLU A 34 0.63 -10.03 2.60
N SER A 35 -0.10 -9.33 1.72
CA SER A 35 -1.15 -8.39 2.11
C SER A 35 -2.34 -9.05 2.80
N LEU A 36 -2.69 -10.29 2.40
CA LEU A 36 -3.68 -11.11 3.10
C LEU A 36 -3.24 -11.42 4.54
N GLY A 37 -1.95 -11.76 4.72
CA GLY A 37 -1.35 -11.98 6.03
C GLY A 37 -1.38 -10.74 6.92
N PHE A 38 -1.04 -9.57 6.36
CA PHE A 38 -1.05 -8.32 7.13
C PHE A 38 -2.46 -7.87 7.53
N ALA A 39 -3.46 -8.07 6.68
CA ALA A 39 -4.86 -7.85 7.07
C ALA A 39 -5.25 -8.73 8.26
N ALA A 40 -4.78 -9.99 8.29
CA ALA A 40 -5.00 -10.88 9.42
C ALA A 40 -4.27 -10.42 10.70
N ILE A 41 -3.03 -9.89 10.60
CA ILE A 41 -2.32 -9.28 11.74
C ILE A 41 -3.11 -8.10 12.32
N VAL A 42 -3.67 -7.26 11.46
CA VAL A 42 -4.49 -6.11 11.88
C VAL A 42 -5.82 -6.58 12.51
N GLY A 43 -6.26 -7.82 12.26
CA GLY A 43 -7.55 -8.32 12.73
C GLY A 43 -8.73 -7.92 11.84
N LEU A 44 -8.47 -7.64 10.56
CA LEU A 44 -9.49 -7.35 9.55
C LEU A 44 -9.75 -8.56 8.63
N PRO A 45 -10.91 -8.60 7.93
CA PRO A 45 -11.15 -9.59 6.91
C PRO A 45 -10.04 -9.57 5.83
N PRO A 46 -9.50 -10.71 5.37
CA PRO A 46 -8.37 -10.73 4.45
C PRO A 46 -8.57 -9.92 3.15
N VAL A 47 -9.81 -9.80 2.69
CA VAL A 47 -10.18 -8.97 1.53
C VAL A 47 -9.72 -7.50 1.66
N THR A 48 -9.60 -6.96 2.87
CA THR A 48 -9.09 -5.58 3.07
C THR A 48 -7.61 -5.45 2.70
N GLY A 49 -6.84 -6.53 2.85
CA GLY A 49 -5.45 -6.62 2.38
C GLY A 49 -5.36 -6.52 0.86
N LEU A 50 -6.27 -7.17 0.14
CA LEU A 50 -6.34 -7.10 -1.33
C LEU A 50 -6.66 -5.69 -1.82
N TYR A 51 -7.55 -4.96 -1.15
CA TYR A 51 -7.83 -3.56 -1.48
C TYR A 51 -6.58 -2.70 -1.33
N SER A 52 -5.83 -2.89 -0.25
CA SER A 52 -4.58 -2.17 0.00
C SER A 52 -3.51 -2.50 -1.07
N ALA A 53 -3.36 -3.79 -1.40
CA ALA A 53 -2.39 -4.27 -2.39
C ALA A 53 -2.69 -3.82 -3.82
N LEU A 54 -3.95 -3.54 -4.15
CA LEU A 54 -4.34 -3.05 -5.47
C LEU A 54 -4.31 -1.52 -5.55
N LEU A 55 -4.95 -0.85 -4.58
CA LEU A 55 -5.16 0.60 -4.63
C LEU A 55 -3.86 1.37 -4.42
N ALA A 56 -3.01 0.96 -3.47
CA ALA A 56 -1.78 1.69 -3.17
C ALA A 56 -0.82 1.75 -4.38
N PRO A 57 -0.51 0.63 -5.07
CA PRO A 57 0.33 0.70 -6.27
C PRO A 57 -0.28 1.53 -7.40
N ILE A 58 -1.60 1.50 -7.60
CA ILE A 58 -2.27 2.31 -8.64
C ILE A 58 -2.13 3.81 -8.32
N VAL A 59 -2.44 4.21 -7.09
CA VAL A 59 -2.33 5.60 -6.64
C VAL A 59 -0.88 6.05 -6.75
N PHE A 60 0.06 5.29 -6.17
CA PHE A 60 1.47 5.65 -6.23
C PHE A 60 2.08 5.55 -7.64
N ALA A 61 1.56 4.74 -8.56
CA ALA A 61 2.01 4.75 -9.94
C ALA A 61 1.71 6.10 -10.63
N VAL A 62 0.63 6.78 -10.24
CA VAL A 62 0.26 8.11 -10.75
C VAL A 62 1.06 9.22 -10.07
N PHE A 63 1.24 9.15 -8.75
CA PHE A 63 1.87 10.23 -7.96
C PHE A 63 3.38 10.05 -7.73
N SER A 64 3.95 8.87 -7.98
CA SER A 64 5.37 8.59 -7.71
C SER A 64 6.31 9.31 -8.67
N SER A 65 7.34 9.91 -8.10
CA SER A 65 8.47 10.48 -8.82
C SER A 65 9.51 9.43 -9.24
N THR A 66 9.37 8.15 -8.89
CA THR A 66 10.38 7.10 -9.13
C THR A 66 9.82 5.86 -9.82
N LYS A 67 10.53 5.39 -10.87
CA LYS A 67 10.11 4.25 -11.72
C LYS A 67 10.28 2.87 -11.06
N ARG A 68 10.91 2.81 -9.89
CA ARG A 68 11.22 1.58 -9.15
C ARG A 68 10.63 1.59 -7.74
N LEU A 69 9.69 2.50 -7.48
CA LEU A 69 9.01 2.55 -6.20
C LEU A 69 8.05 1.37 -6.12
N ILE A 70 8.23 0.52 -5.12
CA ILE A 70 7.27 -0.49 -4.73
C ILE A 70 6.64 0.01 -3.44
N VAL A 71 5.32 0.15 -3.43
CA VAL A 71 4.54 0.50 -2.24
C VAL A 71 3.65 -0.68 -1.92
N GLY A 72 3.65 -1.07 -0.65
CA GLY A 72 2.88 -2.19 -0.16
C GLY A 72 2.62 -2.03 1.33
N ALA A 73 1.80 -2.93 1.86
CA ALA A 73 1.66 -3.07 3.29
C ALA A 73 2.96 -3.65 3.88
N ASP A 74 3.20 -3.42 5.17
CA ASP A 74 4.41 -3.83 5.88
C ASP A 74 4.04 -4.43 7.26
N SER A 75 4.85 -5.37 7.74
CA SER A 75 4.59 -6.10 9.00
C SER A 75 4.61 -5.19 10.22
N ALA A 76 5.57 -4.26 10.29
CA ALA A 76 5.69 -3.36 11.43
C ALA A 76 4.50 -2.40 11.49
N THR A 77 4.11 -1.85 10.33
CA THR A 77 2.95 -0.98 10.23
C THR A 77 1.65 -1.72 10.60
N ALA A 78 1.49 -2.98 10.16
CA ALA A 78 0.35 -3.81 10.54
C ALA A 78 0.26 -4.04 12.06
N ALA A 79 1.39 -4.36 12.70
CA ALA A 79 1.44 -4.55 14.16
C ALA A 79 1.15 -3.25 14.94
N LEU A 80 1.63 -2.10 14.44
CA LEU A 80 1.34 -0.79 15.04
C LEU A 80 -0.14 -0.42 14.92
N ILE A 81 -0.76 -0.64 13.77
CA ILE A 81 -2.20 -0.41 13.58
C ILE A 81 -3.00 -1.32 14.52
N ALA A 82 -2.66 -2.61 14.61
CA ALA A 82 -3.35 -3.55 15.49
C ALA A 82 -3.25 -3.13 16.97
N SER A 83 -2.04 -2.84 17.44
CA SER A 83 -1.79 -2.47 18.84
C SER A 83 -2.35 -1.08 19.20
N GLY A 84 -2.40 -0.14 18.25
CA GLY A 84 -3.03 1.16 18.48
C GLY A 84 -4.56 1.08 18.47
N THR A 85 -5.15 0.32 17.54
CA THR A 85 -6.61 0.29 17.35
C THR A 85 -7.33 -0.46 18.48
N VAL A 86 -6.70 -1.50 19.05
CA VAL A 86 -7.31 -2.26 20.15
C VAL A 86 -7.56 -1.42 21.41
N LEU A 87 -6.85 -0.29 21.57
CA LEU A 87 -7.04 0.65 22.67
C LEU A 87 -8.33 1.46 22.57
N VAL A 88 -8.90 1.59 21.37
CA VAL A 88 -10.07 2.44 21.10
C VAL A 88 -11.28 1.66 20.58
N ALA A 89 -11.09 0.46 20.06
CA ALA A 89 -12.15 -0.41 19.58
C ALA A 89 -11.84 -1.88 19.84
N GLN A 90 -12.87 -2.67 20.18
CA GLN A 90 -12.72 -4.11 20.37
C GLN A 90 -12.51 -4.82 19.03
N ALA A 91 -11.45 -5.64 18.93
CA ALA A 91 -11.15 -6.44 17.74
C ALA A 91 -12.36 -7.32 17.33
N GLY A 92 -12.62 -7.40 16.03
CA GLY A 92 -13.76 -8.15 15.46
C GLY A 92 -15.11 -7.42 15.50
N SER A 93 -15.22 -6.26 16.15
CA SER A 93 -16.42 -5.43 16.09
C SER A 93 -16.51 -4.63 14.79
N ALA A 94 -17.71 -4.23 14.38
CA ALA A 94 -17.90 -3.35 13.21
C ALA A 94 -17.17 -2.00 13.39
N HIS A 95 -17.12 -1.49 14.62
CA HIS A 95 -16.42 -0.25 14.97
C HIS A 95 -14.90 -0.36 14.79
N TYR A 96 -14.33 -1.56 14.93
CA TYR A 96 -12.89 -1.79 14.74
C TYR A 96 -12.45 -1.48 13.31
N ALA A 97 -13.19 -1.98 12.31
CA ALA A 97 -12.88 -1.71 10.91
C ALA A 97 -12.94 -0.22 10.58
N SER A 98 -13.93 0.49 11.12
CA SER A 98 -14.02 1.95 10.97
C SER A 98 -12.88 2.68 11.66
N ALA A 99 -12.44 2.24 12.83
CA ALA A 99 -11.33 2.85 13.57
C ALA A 99 -9.99 2.68 12.81
N VAL A 100 -9.73 1.50 12.24
CA VAL A 100 -8.57 1.27 11.36
C VAL A 100 -8.64 2.21 10.14
N GLY A 101 -9.82 2.33 9.51
CA GLY A 101 -10.02 3.23 8.37
C GLY A 101 -9.74 4.70 8.71
N VAL A 102 -10.23 5.17 9.84
CA VAL A 102 -9.97 6.54 10.33
C VAL A 102 -8.48 6.74 10.61
N LEU A 103 -7.82 5.79 11.27
CA LEU A 103 -6.38 5.86 11.54
C LEU A 103 -5.57 5.94 10.23
N ALA A 104 -5.94 5.16 9.22
CA ALA A 104 -5.32 5.21 7.91
C ALA A 104 -5.51 6.58 7.22
N LEU A 105 -6.72 7.15 7.27
CA LEU A 105 -7.01 8.48 6.70
C LEU A 105 -6.25 9.60 7.42
N LEU A 106 -6.19 9.55 8.76
CA LEU A 106 -5.44 10.52 9.55
C LEU A 106 -3.94 10.45 9.23
N SER A 107 -3.40 9.24 9.12
CA SER A 107 -1.99 9.01 8.76
C SER A 107 -1.70 9.54 7.36
N ALA A 108 -2.58 9.29 6.39
CA ALA A 108 -2.47 9.80 5.03
C ALA A 108 -2.53 11.34 4.99
N GLY A 109 -3.47 11.95 5.72
CA GLY A 109 -3.59 13.41 5.81
C GLY A 109 -2.37 14.07 6.46
N PHE A 110 -1.84 13.45 7.52
CA PHE A 110 -0.61 13.91 8.16
C PHE A 110 0.60 13.83 7.22
N LEU A 111 0.79 12.70 6.54
CA LEU A 111 1.87 12.51 5.57
C LEU A 111 1.73 13.40 4.33
N PHE A 112 0.52 13.80 3.96
CA PHE A 112 0.28 14.72 2.84
C PHE A 112 0.62 16.17 3.19
N LEU A 113 0.52 16.56 4.46
CA LEU A 113 0.77 17.93 4.92
C LEU A 113 2.26 18.22 5.16
N MET A 114 3.05 17.21 5.52
CA MET A 114 4.50 17.31 5.75
C MET A 114 5.30 17.38 4.44
#